data_AF-A0A397A263-F1
#
_entry.id   AF-A0A397A263-F1
#
_cell.length_a   1.000
_cell.length_b   1.000
_cell.length_c   1.000
_cell.angle_alpha   90.00
_cell.angle_beta   90.00
_cell.angle_gamma   90.00
#
_symmetry.space_group_name_H-M   'P 1'
#
loop_
_entity.id
_entity.type
_entity.pdbx_description
1 polymer ?
#
loop_
_entity_poly.entity_id
_entity_poly.type
_entity_poly.pdbx_seq_one_letter_code
_entity_poly.pdbx_strand_id
1 'polypeptide(L)'
;PFRFEGSHRMKLADQGLHELKQSVDTMIVIPNQNLFNMSTDQTSLMDAFRIADDVLLSGVKNITDLMVMPGLINLDFADVQSVMTRMGPAMMGSGEAEGDNRALRAAEDALHNPLLGDVSVKAAKGMLVNITGGPDMTLFEVDAAAERVTQEVEDPLANIIFGSSFDPAMTGKIRVSVVATGISDVTGSSK
;
A
#
# COMPACT_ATOMS: atom_id res chain seq x y z
N PRO A 1 9.84 -8.38 11.90
CA PRO A 1 11.19 -9.01 11.96
C PRO A 1 11.32 -10.17 10.97
N PHE A 2 12.54 -10.50 10.54
CA PHE A 2 12.81 -11.70 9.75
C PHE A 2 12.80 -12.96 10.62
N ARG A 3 12.45 -14.13 10.05
CA ARG A 3 12.44 -15.40 10.80
C ARG A 3 13.80 -15.77 11.40
N PHE A 4 14.90 -15.42 10.72
CA PHE A 4 16.26 -15.69 11.20
C PHE A 4 16.65 -14.90 12.46
N GLU A 5 15.93 -13.82 12.78
CA GLU A 5 16.19 -13.01 13.97
C GLU A 5 15.72 -13.68 15.28
N GLY A 6 15.01 -14.81 15.17
CA GLY A 6 14.61 -15.65 16.28
C GLY A 6 13.24 -15.31 16.89
N SER A 7 12.66 -16.31 17.55
CA SER A 7 11.29 -16.24 18.12
C SER A 7 11.14 -15.21 19.24
N HIS A 8 12.22 -14.90 19.96
CA HIS A 8 12.20 -13.88 21.01
C HIS A 8 11.94 -12.47 20.45
N ARG A 9 12.61 -12.09 19.35
CA ARG A 9 12.36 -10.81 18.68
C ARG A 9 10.95 -10.72 18.11
N MET A 10 10.40 -11.83 17.58
CA MET A 10 9.02 -11.86 17.11
C MET A 10 8.03 -11.57 18.25
N LYS A 11 8.17 -12.24 19.40
CA LYS A 11 7.30 -12.01 20.57
C LYS A 11 7.33 -10.56 21.06
N LEU A 12 8.52 -9.96 21.11
CA LEU A 12 8.66 -8.54 21.48
C LEU A 12 7.99 -7.61 20.45
N ALA A 13 8.12 -7.91 19.16
CA ALA A 13 7.48 -7.14 18.11
C ALA A 13 5.95 -7.23 18.20
N ASP A 14 5.40 -8.41 18.43
CA ASP A 14 3.94 -8.62 18.59
C ASP A 14 3.39 -7.86 19.81
N GLN A 15 4.12 -7.87 20.93
CA GLN A 15 3.76 -7.10 22.12
C GLN A 15 3.77 -5.59 21.85
N GLY A 16 4.85 -5.09 21.24
CA GLY A 16 4.94 -3.67 20.88
C GLY A 16 3.86 -3.24 19.88
N LEU A 17 3.51 -4.12 18.94
CA LEU A 17 2.42 -3.88 17.98
C LEU A 17 1.06 -3.74 18.68
N HIS A 18 0.81 -4.59 19.68
CA HIS A 18 -0.43 -4.53 20.47
C HIS A 18 -0.55 -3.23 21.27
N GLU A 19 0.53 -2.78 21.90
CA GLU A 19 0.56 -1.51 22.64
C GLU A 19 0.42 -0.30 21.72
N LEU A 20 1.12 -0.32 20.57
CA LEU A 20 1.08 0.76 19.60
C LEU A 20 -0.32 0.95 19.02
N LYS A 21 -1.02 -0.16 18.73
CA LYS A 21 -2.40 -0.15 18.20
C LYS A 21 -3.37 0.62 19.08
N GLN A 22 -3.15 0.69 20.39
CA GLN A 22 -4.01 1.43 21.31
C GLN A 22 -3.77 2.96 21.27
N SER A 23 -2.64 3.39 20.69
CA SER A 23 -2.16 4.77 20.72
C SER A 23 -2.19 5.45 19.35
N VAL A 24 -2.55 4.74 18.27
CA VAL A 24 -2.54 5.26 16.89
C VAL A 24 -3.88 5.05 16.19
N ASP A 25 -4.23 5.95 15.27
CA ASP A 25 -5.45 5.83 14.47
C ASP A 25 -5.37 4.73 13.41
N THR A 26 -4.22 4.64 12.73
CA THR A 26 -3.89 3.61 11.74
C THR A 26 -2.46 3.15 11.95
N MET A 27 -2.25 1.84 11.80
CA MET A 27 -0.97 1.18 11.97
C MET A 27 -0.61 0.42 10.70
N ILE A 28 0.34 0.92 9.94
CA ILE A 28 0.85 0.23 8.76
C ILE A 28 1.91 -0.78 9.20
N VAL A 29 1.67 -2.06 8.94
CA VAL A 29 2.58 -3.13 9.35
C VAL A 29 3.30 -3.68 8.14
N ILE A 30 4.63 -3.59 8.13
CA ILE A 30 5.46 -4.16 7.06
C ILE A 30 6.13 -5.43 7.58
N PRO A 31 5.68 -6.61 7.15
CA PRO A 31 6.32 -7.86 7.54
C PRO A 31 7.62 -8.04 6.75
N ASN A 32 8.77 -7.85 7.42
CA ASN A 32 10.09 -8.05 6.79
C ASN A 32 10.24 -9.41 6.08
N GLN A 33 9.49 -10.43 6.53
CA GLN A 33 9.51 -11.74 5.87
C GLN A 33 9.02 -11.69 4.42
N ASN A 34 8.10 -10.78 4.06
CA ASN A 34 7.57 -10.66 2.70
C ASN A 34 8.57 -9.98 1.75
N LEU A 35 9.57 -9.27 2.29
CA LEU A 35 10.66 -8.70 1.50
C LEU A 35 11.54 -9.79 0.85
N PHE A 36 11.55 -11.02 1.40
CA PHE A 36 12.20 -12.15 0.75
C PHE A 36 11.56 -12.51 -0.59
N ASN A 37 10.24 -12.34 -0.73
CA ASN A 37 9.55 -12.60 -1.99
C ASN A 37 9.92 -11.56 -3.07
N MET A 38 10.50 -10.43 -2.67
CA MET A 38 11.01 -9.37 -3.54
C MET A 38 12.53 -9.48 -3.76
N SER A 39 13.19 -10.46 -3.14
CA SER A 39 14.64 -10.64 -3.14
C SER A 39 15.03 -11.89 -3.93
N THR A 40 16.23 -11.88 -4.53
CA THR A 40 16.84 -13.06 -5.16
C THR A 40 17.87 -13.70 -4.23
N ASP A 41 18.30 -14.94 -4.54
CA ASP A 41 19.33 -15.67 -3.78
C ASP A 41 20.69 -14.93 -3.67
N GLN A 42 20.89 -13.87 -4.45
CA GLN A 42 22.09 -13.03 -4.41
C GLN A 42 21.95 -11.77 -3.55
N THR A 43 20.76 -11.53 -2.97
CA THR A 43 20.47 -10.32 -2.20
C THR A 43 21.23 -10.37 -0.88
N SER A 44 22.11 -9.38 -0.66
CA SER A 44 22.84 -9.29 0.60
C SER A 44 21.91 -8.88 1.75
N LEU A 45 22.34 -9.12 3.00
CA LEU A 45 21.59 -8.65 4.17
C LEU A 45 21.40 -7.12 4.15
N MET A 46 22.41 -6.37 3.70
CA MET A 46 22.32 -4.91 3.56
C MET A 46 21.28 -4.51 2.50
N ASP A 47 21.24 -5.20 1.36
CA ASP A 47 20.26 -4.94 0.32
C ASP A 47 18.83 -5.25 0.81
N ALA A 48 18.65 -6.33 1.59
CA ALA A 48 17.34 -6.67 2.16
C ALA A 48 16.80 -5.59 3.11
N PHE A 49 17.66 -4.98 3.94
CA PHE A 49 17.27 -3.84 4.76
C PHE A 49 16.99 -2.59 3.92
N ARG A 50 17.77 -2.33 2.87
CA ARG A 50 17.49 -1.21 1.95
C ARG A 50 16.12 -1.35 1.28
N ILE A 51 15.73 -2.57 0.87
CA ILE A 51 14.39 -2.83 0.32
C ILE A 51 13.31 -2.50 1.38
N ALA A 52 13.53 -2.83 2.65
CA ALA A 52 12.60 -2.46 3.72
C ALA A 52 12.46 -0.93 3.86
N ASP A 53 13.58 -0.22 3.81
CA ASP A 53 13.62 1.24 3.89
C ASP A 53 12.93 1.89 2.67
N ASP A 54 13.13 1.33 1.48
CA ASP A 54 12.48 1.80 0.24
C ASP A 54 10.96 1.61 0.30
N VAL A 55 10.48 0.52 0.90
CA VAL A 55 9.05 0.28 1.13
C VAL A 55 8.48 1.28 2.13
N LEU A 56 9.17 1.53 3.25
CA LEU A 56 8.77 2.54 4.23
C LEU A 56 8.70 3.93 3.62
N LEU A 57 9.75 4.33 2.88
CA LEU A 57 9.82 5.60 2.18
C LEU A 57 8.66 5.74 1.20
N SER A 58 8.42 4.70 0.39
CA SER A 58 7.32 4.68 -0.58
C SER A 58 5.96 4.84 0.11
N GLY A 59 5.76 4.20 1.27
CA GLY A 59 4.48 4.31 1.98
C GLY A 59 4.21 5.68 2.58
N VAL A 60 5.22 6.30 3.17
CA VAL A 60 5.09 7.70 3.63
C VAL A 60 4.88 8.62 2.42
N LYS A 61 5.69 8.46 1.36
CA LYS A 61 5.61 9.29 0.15
C LYS A 61 4.23 9.19 -0.51
N ASN A 62 3.66 7.99 -0.62
CA ASN A 62 2.34 7.77 -1.22
C ASN A 62 1.24 8.57 -0.51
N ILE A 63 1.28 8.65 0.82
CA ILE A 63 0.26 9.38 1.60
C ILE A 63 0.53 10.89 1.54
N THR A 64 1.79 11.31 1.61
CA THR A 64 2.13 12.74 1.59
C THR A 64 1.95 13.37 0.22
N ASP A 65 2.26 12.65 -0.85
CA ASP A 65 2.16 13.16 -2.21
C ASP A 65 0.70 13.48 -2.57
N LEU A 66 -0.26 12.70 -2.06
CA LEU A 66 -1.69 12.98 -2.22
C LEU A 66 -2.15 14.30 -1.62
N MET A 67 -1.45 14.80 -0.60
CA MET A 67 -1.81 16.03 0.10
C MET A 67 -1.08 17.26 -0.44
N VAL A 68 0.15 17.06 -0.95
CA VAL A 68 1.09 18.15 -1.25
C VAL A 68 1.26 18.36 -2.75
N MET A 69 1.21 17.30 -3.55
CA MET A 69 1.50 17.40 -4.98
C MET A 69 0.25 17.77 -5.76
N PRO A 70 0.33 18.74 -6.70
CA PRO A 70 -0.79 19.08 -7.56
C PRO A 70 -1.15 17.87 -8.44
N GLY A 71 -2.35 17.33 -8.18
CA GLY A 71 -2.96 16.23 -8.91
C GLY A 71 -4.05 16.67 -9.89
N LEU A 72 -4.46 15.75 -10.78
CA LEU A 72 -5.69 15.95 -11.56
C LEU A 72 -6.93 15.82 -10.64
N ILE A 73 -6.84 14.86 -9.71
CA ILE A 73 -7.78 14.60 -8.63
C ILE A 73 -6.99 14.83 -7.34
N ASN A 74 -7.08 16.04 -6.82
CA ASN A 74 -6.47 16.39 -5.55
C ASN A 74 -7.39 15.95 -4.42
N LEU A 75 -6.87 15.21 -3.46
CA LEU A 75 -7.60 14.86 -2.25
C LEU A 75 -7.37 15.92 -1.19
N ASP A 76 -8.38 16.21 -0.39
CA ASP A 76 -8.17 17.04 0.78
C ASP A 76 -7.68 16.19 1.97
N PHE A 77 -7.15 16.86 2.99
CA PHE A 77 -6.68 16.17 4.18
C PHE A 77 -7.83 15.47 4.94
N ALA A 78 -9.05 15.99 4.84
CA ALA A 78 -10.21 15.44 5.56
C ALA A 78 -10.62 14.10 4.95
N ASP A 79 -10.54 13.94 3.63
CA ASP A 79 -10.76 12.71 2.89
C ASP A 79 -9.78 11.63 3.36
N VAL A 80 -8.47 11.92 3.34
CA VAL A 80 -7.44 10.98 3.81
C VAL A 80 -7.61 10.65 5.29
N GLN A 81 -7.89 11.68 6.13
CA GLN A 81 -8.14 11.48 7.54
C GLN A 81 -9.38 10.60 7.78
N SER A 82 -10.44 10.74 6.98
CA SER A 82 -11.67 9.95 7.13
C SER A 82 -11.44 8.44 6.90
N VAL A 83 -10.56 8.08 5.97
CA VAL A 83 -10.18 6.69 5.70
C VAL A 83 -9.18 6.17 6.71
N MET A 84 -8.29 7.01 7.26
CA MET A 84 -7.25 6.54 8.17
C MET A 84 -7.63 6.64 9.66
N THR A 85 -8.76 7.27 10.01
CA THR A 85 -9.15 7.43 11.42
C THR A 85 -9.72 6.14 11.99
N ARG A 86 -9.09 5.61 13.06
CA ARG A 86 -9.54 4.41 13.82
C ARG A 86 -9.72 3.13 13.01
N MET A 87 -8.98 2.97 11.92
CA MET A 87 -9.07 1.76 11.08
C MET A 87 -8.18 0.62 11.59
N GLY A 88 -7.25 0.87 12.51
CA GLY A 88 -6.39 -0.17 13.06
C GLY A 88 -5.32 -0.61 12.06
N PRO A 89 -5.09 -1.92 11.84
CA PRO A 89 -4.02 -2.38 10.96
C PRO A 89 -4.30 -2.01 9.50
N ALA A 90 -3.24 -1.63 8.80
CA ALA A 90 -3.23 -1.28 7.40
C ALA A 90 -2.07 -1.96 6.68
N MET A 91 -2.28 -2.20 5.40
CA MET A 91 -1.31 -2.83 4.50
C MET A 91 -1.18 -2.00 3.23
N MET A 92 -0.03 -2.11 2.57
CA MET A 92 0.28 -1.32 1.39
C MET A 92 0.84 -2.19 0.28
N GLY A 93 0.40 -1.94 -0.94
CA GLY A 93 0.98 -2.48 -2.16
C GLY A 93 1.25 -1.38 -3.18
N SER A 94 2.28 -1.56 -4.01
CA SER A 94 2.59 -0.65 -5.11
C SER A 94 3.00 -1.42 -6.35
N GLY A 95 2.58 -0.96 -7.52
CA GLY A 95 2.94 -1.50 -8.82
C GLY A 95 3.33 -0.38 -9.78
N GLU A 96 4.28 -0.66 -10.67
CA GLU A 96 4.74 0.28 -11.70
C GLU A 96 4.78 -0.44 -13.04
N ALA A 97 4.22 0.17 -14.08
CA ALA A 97 4.25 -0.37 -15.42
C ALA A 97 4.44 0.73 -16.47
N GLU A 98 4.86 0.29 -17.65
CA GLU A 98 5.15 1.12 -18.82
C GLU A 98 4.59 0.48 -20.10
N GLY A 99 4.42 1.29 -21.15
CA GLY A 99 3.88 0.85 -22.43
C GLY A 99 2.35 0.69 -22.45
N ASP A 100 1.87 -0.20 -23.31
CA ASP A 100 0.43 -0.43 -23.49
C ASP A 100 -0.21 -1.04 -22.24
N ASN A 101 -1.42 -0.58 -21.91
CA ASN A 101 -2.17 -1.00 -20.72
C ASN A 101 -1.39 -0.83 -19.40
N ARG A 102 -0.41 0.10 -19.35
CA ARG A 102 0.39 0.37 -18.15
C ARG A 102 -0.45 0.66 -16.91
N ALA A 103 -1.59 1.34 -17.03
CA ALA A 103 -2.45 1.63 -15.89
C ALA A 103 -3.05 0.36 -15.26
N LEU A 104 -3.61 -0.53 -16.08
CA LEU A 104 -4.17 -1.81 -15.65
C LEU A 104 -3.10 -2.72 -15.05
N ARG A 105 -1.95 -2.83 -15.71
CA ARG A 105 -0.83 -3.64 -15.23
C ARG A 105 -0.29 -3.13 -13.91
N ALA A 106 -0.09 -1.82 -13.76
CA ALA A 106 0.36 -1.22 -12.51
C ALA A 106 -0.66 -1.46 -11.38
N ALA A 107 -1.97 -1.39 -11.67
CA ALA A 107 -3.01 -1.72 -10.71
C ALA A 107 -2.97 -3.21 -10.30
N GLU A 108 -2.82 -4.12 -11.25
CA GLU A 108 -2.67 -5.56 -10.96
C GLU A 108 -1.41 -5.85 -10.13
N ASP A 109 -0.28 -5.27 -10.48
CA ASP A 109 0.97 -5.42 -9.74
C ASP A 109 0.85 -4.84 -8.32
N ALA A 110 0.11 -3.75 -8.15
CA ALA A 110 -0.16 -3.17 -6.84
C ALA A 110 -1.01 -4.11 -5.96
N LEU A 111 -2.06 -4.72 -6.53
CA LEU A 111 -2.94 -5.65 -5.81
C LEU A 111 -2.26 -6.99 -5.46
N HIS A 112 -1.38 -7.48 -6.32
CA HIS A 112 -0.62 -8.73 -6.11
C HIS A 112 0.72 -8.50 -5.40
N ASN A 113 0.94 -7.30 -4.85
CA ASN A 113 2.20 -6.99 -4.19
C ASN A 113 2.39 -7.88 -2.94
N PRO A 114 3.56 -8.53 -2.76
CA PRO A 114 3.83 -9.38 -1.61
C PRO A 114 3.61 -8.72 -0.23
N LEU A 115 3.64 -7.39 -0.16
CA LEU A 115 3.43 -6.62 1.07
C LEU A 115 1.96 -6.56 1.53
N LEU A 116 1.00 -6.72 0.61
CA LEU A 116 -0.41 -6.89 0.97
C LEU A 116 -0.69 -8.27 1.58
N GLY A 117 0.21 -9.23 1.36
CA GLY A 117 0.12 -10.59 1.90
C GLY A 117 -1.13 -11.35 1.44
N ASP A 118 -1.40 -12.51 2.04
CA ASP A 118 -2.63 -13.29 1.81
C ASP A 118 -3.88 -12.62 2.41
N VAL A 119 -3.73 -11.44 3.02
CA VAL A 119 -4.84 -10.75 3.67
C VAL A 119 -5.61 -10.01 2.59
N SER A 120 -6.79 -10.54 2.32
CA SER A 120 -7.56 -10.14 1.17
C SER A 120 -7.93 -8.66 1.21
N VAL A 121 -7.38 -7.87 0.28
CA VAL A 121 -7.82 -6.49 -0.04
C VAL A 121 -9.35 -6.41 -0.13
N LYS A 122 -9.99 -7.52 -0.52
CA LYS A 122 -11.43 -7.78 -0.52
C LYS A 122 -12.17 -7.38 0.76
N ALA A 123 -11.53 -7.54 1.92
CA ALA A 123 -12.13 -7.30 3.23
C ALA A 123 -11.75 -5.92 3.83
N ALA A 124 -11.08 -5.06 3.07
CA ALA A 124 -10.72 -3.72 3.52
C ALA A 124 -11.99 -2.84 3.64
N LYS A 125 -12.13 -2.15 4.77
CA LYS A 125 -13.24 -1.21 5.00
C LYS A 125 -12.95 0.20 4.48
N GLY A 126 -11.67 0.51 4.31
CA GLY A 126 -11.22 1.76 3.73
C GLY A 126 -10.02 1.49 2.83
N MET A 127 -9.98 2.13 1.68
CA MET A 127 -8.88 1.97 0.74
C MET A 127 -8.50 3.31 0.15
N LEU A 128 -7.20 3.59 0.13
CA LEU A 128 -6.64 4.78 -0.50
C LEU A 128 -5.80 4.35 -1.69
N VAL A 129 -6.15 4.89 -2.86
CA VAL A 129 -5.52 4.56 -4.14
C VAL A 129 -4.86 5.84 -4.66
N ASN A 130 -3.54 5.81 -4.79
CA ASN A 130 -2.78 6.89 -5.42
C ASN A 130 -2.28 6.43 -6.79
N ILE A 131 -2.57 7.22 -7.81
CA ILE A 131 -2.10 6.98 -9.18
C ILE A 131 -1.13 8.10 -9.54
N THR A 132 0.15 7.75 -9.64
CA THR A 132 1.22 8.67 -10.04
C THR A 132 1.65 8.40 -11.47
N GLY A 133 1.65 9.43 -12.31
CA GLY A 133 2.08 9.32 -13.70
C GLY A 133 2.76 10.57 -14.21
N GLY A 134 3.36 10.47 -15.39
CA GLY A 134 3.89 11.62 -16.10
C GLY A 134 2.81 12.56 -16.66
N PRO A 135 3.20 13.69 -17.26
CA PRO A 135 2.28 14.61 -17.95
C PRO A 135 1.53 13.96 -19.13
N ASP A 136 1.98 12.78 -19.58
CA ASP A 136 1.39 11.95 -20.61
C ASP A 136 0.29 11.00 -20.09
N MET A 137 0.00 11.02 -18.78
CA MET A 137 -1.08 10.24 -18.18
C MET A 137 -2.45 10.78 -18.59
N THR A 138 -3.32 9.89 -19.03
CA THR A 138 -4.67 10.24 -19.51
C THR A 138 -5.76 9.90 -18.49
N LEU A 139 -6.92 10.54 -18.61
CA LEU A 139 -8.08 10.24 -17.75
C LEU A 139 -8.54 8.78 -17.89
N PHE A 140 -8.50 8.21 -19.10
CA PHE A 140 -8.88 6.81 -19.36
C PHE A 140 -7.98 5.82 -18.63
N GLU A 141 -6.69 6.13 -18.51
CA GLU A 141 -5.75 5.31 -17.75
C GLU A 141 -6.06 5.35 -16.25
N VAL A 142 -6.32 6.53 -15.71
CA VAL A 142 -6.71 6.71 -14.30
C VAL A 142 -8.01 5.95 -13.99
N ASP A 143 -9.01 6.08 -14.85
CA ASP A 143 -10.32 5.42 -14.71
C ASP A 143 -10.19 3.89 -14.76
N ALA A 144 -9.43 3.34 -15.72
CA ALA A 144 -9.20 1.91 -15.83
C ALA A 144 -8.46 1.32 -14.63
N ALA A 145 -7.46 2.02 -14.09
CA ALA A 145 -6.78 1.61 -12.86
C ALA A 145 -7.72 1.66 -11.64
N ALA A 146 -8.51 2.72 -11.51
CA ALA A 146 -9.47 2.87 -10.42
C ALA A 146 -10.55 1.77 -10.45
N GLU A 147 -11.12 1.48 -11.63
CA GLU A 147 -12.10 0.42 -11.80
C GLU A 147 -11.52 -0.95 -11.42
N ARG A 148 -10.31 -1.28 -11.90
CA ARG A 148 -9.66 -2.55 -11.60
C ARG A 148 -9.40 -2.76 -10.11
N VAL A 149 -9.01 -1.71 -9.38
CA VAL A 149 -8.79 -1.76 -7.94
C VAL A 149 -10.11 -1.87 -7.18
N THR A 150 -11.15 -1.17 -7.62
CA THR A 150 -12.50 -1.24 -7.03
C THR A 150 -13.12 -2.63 -7.15
N GLN A 151 -12.91 -3.30 -8.29
CA GLN A 151 -13.40 -4.67 -8.52
C GLN A 151 -12.81 -5.71 -7.55
N GLU A 152 -11.67 -5.40 -6.91
CA GLU A 152 -11.05 -6.29 -5.94
C GLU A 152 -11.65 -6.15 -4.53
N VAL A 153 -12.47 -5.12 -4.26
CA VAL A 153 -13.09 -4.91 -2.95
C VAL A 153 -14.49 -5.52 -2.95
N GLU A 154 -14.75 -6.47 -2.04
CA GLU A 154 -16.04 -7.17 -1.95
C GLU A 154 -17.03 -6.44 -1.05
N ASP A 155 -16.57 -5.57 -0.14
CA ASP A 155 -17.44 -4.78 0.74
C ASP A 155 -18.04 -3.57 -0.01
N PRO A 156 -19.36 -3.55 -0.28
CA PRO A 156 -20.01 -2.45 -0.98
C PRO A 156 -20.08 -1.16 -0.16
N LEU A 157 -19.78 -1.22 1.14
CA LEU A 157 -19.70 -0.06 2.04
C LEU A 157 -18.26 0.39 2.27
N ALA A 158 -17.27 -0.22 1.60
CA ALA A 158 -15.89 0.22 1.72
C ALA A 158 -15.73 1.67 1.25
N ASN A 159 -15.09 2.49 2.07
CA ASN A 159 -14.75 3.86 1.70
C ASN A 159 -13.48 3.87 0.85
N ILE A 160 -13.63 3.97 -0.47
CA ILE A 160 -12.52 3.97 -1.40
C ILE A 160 -12.27 5.40 -1.89
N ILE A 161 -11.05 5.87 -1.68
CA ILE A 161 -10.62 7.22 -2.06
C ILE A 161 -9.53 7.12 -3.11
N PHE A 162 -9.73 7.84 -4.21
CA PHE A 162 -8.81 7.90 -5.35
C PHE A 162 -8.15 9.27 -5.41
N GLY A 163 -6.83 9.27 -5.50
CA GLY A 163 -6.05 10.45 -5.80
C GLY A 163 -5.14 10.21 -6.98
N SER A 164 -4.77 11.29 -7.65
CA SER A 164 -3.78 11.24 -8.73
C SER A 164 -2.73 12.30 -8.51
N SER A 165 -1.49 12.02 -8.89
CA SER A 165 -0.37 12.94 -8.76
C SER A 165 0.46 12.93 -10.04
N PHE A 166 0.99 14.10 -10.39
CA PHE A 166 1.88 14.23 -11.54
C PHE A 166 3.34 14.27 -11.08
N ASP A 167 4.15 13.36 -11.63
CA ASP A 167 5.59 13.35 -11.46
C ASP A 167 6.27 13.38 -12.84
N PRO A 168 6.95 14.47 -13.22
CA PRO A 168 7.68 14.55 -14.49
C PRO A 168 8.70 13.42 -14.69
N ALA A 169 9.25 12.86 -13.61
CA ALA A 169 10.19 11.74 -13.67
C ALA A 169 9.53 10.42 -14.10
N MET A 170 8.19 10.35 -14.06
CA MET A 170 7.39 9.19 -14.44
C MET A 170 6.87 9.26 -15.88
N THR A 171 7.45 10.11 -16.74
CA THR A 171 7.06 10.19 -18.16
C THR A 171 7.17 8.82 -18.83
N GLY A 172 6.08 8.34 -19.45
CA GLY A 172 6.03 7.00 -20.05
C GLY A 172 5.62 5.88 -19.10
N LYS A 173 5.49 6.17 -17.79
CA LYS A 173 5.18 5.18 -16.74
C LYS A 173 3.99 5.59 -15.89
N ILE A 174 3.31 4.60 -15.33
CA ILE A 174 2.28 4.79 -14.31
C ILE A 174 2.62 3.92 -13.11
N ARG A 175 2.52 4.51 -11.92
CA ARG A 175 2.61 3.83 -10.64
C ARG A 175 1.27 3.90 -9.93
N VAL A 176 0.79 2.75 -9.49
CA VAL A 176 -0.42 2.64 -8.66
C VAL A 176 0.02 2.17 -7.28
N SER A 177 -0.41 2.89 -6.26
CA SER A 177 -0.16 2.56 -4.86
C SER A 177 -1.48 2.43 -4.14
N VAL A 178 -1.67 1.33 -3.41
CA VAL A 178 -2.89 1.02 -2.68
C VAL A 178 -2.55 0.86 -1.21
N VAL A 179 -3.30 1.57 -0.35
CA VAL A 179 -3.25 1.43 1.10
C VAL A 179 -4.62 0.92 1.55
N ALA A 180 -4.67 -0.33 2.00
CA ALA A 180 -5.87 -0.97 2.52
C ALA A 180 -5.89 -0.85 4.04
N THR A 181 -7.01 -0.39 4.59
CA THR A 181 -7.23 -0.10 6.01
C THR A 181 -8.50 -0.80 6.51
N GLY A 182 -8.60 -1.00 7.82
CA GLY A 182 -9.79 -1.65 8.40
C GLY A 182 -9.83 -3.14 8.11
N ILE A 183 -8.68 -3.72 7.78
CA ILE A 183 -8.52 -5.14 7.54
C ILE A 183 -8.66 -5.85 8.88
N SER A 184 -9.53 -6.84 8.96
CA SER A 184 -9.77 -7.59 10.20
C SER A 184 -8.46 -8.26 10.63
N ASP A 185 -8.05 -8.09 11.91
CA ASP A 185 -6.86 -8.74 12.47
C ASP A 185 -6.88 -10.25 12.14
N VAL A 186 -6.02 -10.69 11.23
CA VAL A 186 -5.76 -12.12 11.02
C VAL A 186 -5.00 -12.71 12.22
N THR A 187 -4.63 -11.91 13.21
CA THR A 187 -3.91 -12.33 14.42
C THR A 187 -4.82 -12.75 15.58
N GLY A 188 -6.06 -13.18 15.34
CA GLY A 188 -6.89 -13.68 16.44
C GLY A 188 -8.17 -14.41 16.08
N SER A 189 -8.09 -15.65 15.57
CA SER A 189 -9.10 -16.67 15.87
C SER A 189 -8.62 -18.11 15.64
N SER A 190 -7.84 -18.62 16.59
CA SER A 190 -7.98 -20.03 17.00
C SER A 190 -8.35 -20.02 18.48
N LYS A 191 -9.65 -20.18 18.74
CA LYS A 191 -10.14 -20.75 19.99
C LYS A 191 -10.11 -22.27 19.88
#